data_AF-A0A9J6FW35-F1
#
_entry.id   AF-A0A9J6FW35-F1
#
_cell.length_a   1.000
_cell.length_b   1.000
_cell.length_c   1.000
_cell.angle_alpha   90.00
_cell.angle_beta   90.00
_cell.angle_gamma   90.00
#
_symmetry.space_group_name_H-M   'P 1'
#
loop_
_entity.id
_entity.type
_entity.pdbx_description
1 polymer ?
#
loop_
_entity_poly.entity_id
_entity_poly.type
_entity_poly.pdbx_seq_one_letter_code
_entity_poly.pdbx_strand_id
1 'polypeptide(L)'
;MRKAHEAIQKNFKPSVVLPKKQKAVVLRLLKNGNLEHLRKAVAKSKKCSLEAFFTWKTHKTGLPARVIVSERGSWLNEVSTYLQRSLSKLVLHDPFLVRSSTDWCKL
;
A
#
# COMPACT_ATOMS: atom_id res chain seq x y z
N MET A 1 23.79 9.21 1.42
CA MET A 1 22.55 10.03 1.51
C MET A 1 22.06 10.58 0.17
N ARG A 2 22.91 11.20 -0.68
CA ARG A 2 22.49 11.83 -1.95
C ARG A 2 21.61 10.97 -2.88
N LYS A 3 22.04 9.75 -3.22
CA LYS A 3 21.28 8.83 -4.10
C LYS A 3 19.91 8.41 -3.54
N ALA A 4 19.79 8.32 -2.22
CA ALA A 4 18.50 8.04 -1.58
C ALA A 4 17.56 9.24 -1.70
N HIS A 5 18.07 10.45 -1.50
CA HIS A 5 17.31 11.68 -1.71
C HIS A 5 16.85 11.83 -3.18
N GLU A 6 17.75 11.61 -4.14
CA GLU A 6 17.41 11.60 -5.58
C GLU A 6 16.32 10.57 -5.90
N ALA A 7 16.40 9.37 -5.30
CA ALA A 7 15.37 8.36 -5.46
C ALA A 7 14.03 8.78 -4.84
N ILE A 8 14.02 9.49 -3.70
CA ILE A 8 12.78 10.04 -3.13
C ILE A 8 12.15 11.05 -4.09
N GLN A 9 12.92 12.05 -4.52
CA GLN A 9 12.43 13.13 -5.40
C GLN A 9 11.93 12.59 -6.74
N LYS A 10 12.58 11.55 -7.27
CA LYS A 10 12.16 10.90 -8.51
C LYS A 10 10.84 10.14 -8.38
N ASN A 11 10.60 9.47 -7.24
CA ASN A 11 9.49 8.52 -7.10
C ASN A 11 8.28 9.08 -6.32
N PHE A 12 8.46 10.18 -5.57
CA PHE A 12 7.39 10.74 -4.72
C PHE A 12 7.20 12.23 -4.97
N LYS A 13 5.96 12.68 -4.75
CA LYS A 13 5.59 14.09 -4.71
C LYS A 13 5.31 14.50 -3.26
N PRO A 14 5.69 15.72 -2.83
CA PRO A 14 5.28 16.25 -1.54
C PRO A 14 3.75 16.25 -1.41
N SER A 15 3.25 15.95 -0.21
CA SER A 15 1.82 16.00 0.10
C SER A 15 1.57 16.94 1.26
N VAL A 16 0.55 17.79 1.10
CA VAL A 16 0.04 18.67 2.15
C VAL A 16 -0.86 17.93 3.15
N VAL A 17 -1.22 16.68 2.85
CA VAL A 17 -2.13 15.89 3.67
C VAL A 17 -1.38 15.33 4.88
N LEU A 18 -1.90 15.64 6.07
CA LEU A 18 -1.36 15.11 7.33
C LEU A 18 -1.84 13.67 7.55
N PRO A 19 -0.94 12.66 7.64
CA PRO A 19 -1.33 11.26 7.76
C PRO A 19 -2.22 10.97 8.99
N LYS A 20 -2.00 11.68 10.10
CA LYS A 20 -2.83 11.57 11.31
C LYS A 20 -4.27 12.05 11.07
N LYS A 21 -4.44 13.16 10.35
CA LYS A 21 -5.77 13.68 9.98
C LYS A 21 -6.49 12.67 9.08
N GLN A 22 -5.78 12.10 8.11
CA GLN A 22 -6.34 11.07 7.23
C GLN A 22 -6.79 9.82 8.00
N LYS A 23 -5.97 9.33 8.95
CA LYS A 23 -6.35 8.21 9.81
C LYS A 23 -7.61 8.51 10.64
N ALA A 24 -7.76 9.73 11.14
CA ALA A 24 -8.96 10.14 11.87
C ALA A 24 -10.23 10.13 10.98
N VAL A 25 -10.10 10.59 9.72
CA VAL A 25 -11.19 10.52 8.73
C VAL A 25 -11.60 9.08 8.48
N VAL A 26 -10.63 8.17 8.30
CA VAL A 26 -10.89 6.74 8.09
C VAL A 26 -11.62 6.14 9.28
N LEU A 27 -11.17 6.40 10.51
CA LEU A 27 -11.84 5.91 11.73
C LEU A 27 -13.31 6.35 11.80
N ARG A 28 -13.61 7.59 11.38
CA ARG A 28 -14.99 8.09 11.31
C ARG A 28 -15.80 7.38 10.23
N LEU A 29 -15.25 7.18 9.04
CA LEU A 29 -15.92 6.45 7.95
C LEU A 29 -16.25 5.01 8.38
N LEU A 30 -15.30 4.31 9.02
CA LEU A 30 -15.50 2.96 9.50
C LEU A 30 -16.55 2.88 10.62
N LYS A 31 -16.60 3.89 11.50
CA LYS A 31 -17.65 4.01 12.50
C LYS A 31 -19.02 4.16 11.84
N ASN A 32 -19.14 5.08 10.87
CA ASN A 32 -20.40 5.35 10.18
C ASN A 32 -20.87 4.15 9.34
N GLY A 33 -19.94 3.35 8.82
CA GLY A 33 -20.24 2.11 8.10
C GLY A 33 -20.47 0.88 8.99
N ASN A 34 -20.56 1.05 10.33
CA ASN A 34 -20.71 -0.05 11.29
C ASN A 34 -19.62 -1.14 11.21
N LEU A 35 -18.40 -0.77 10.79
CA LEU A 35 -17.25 -1.67 10.64
C LEU A 35 -16.37 -1.69 11.90
N GLU A 36 -16.96 -1.99 13.05
CA GLU A 36 -16.32 -1.78 14.35
C GLU A 36 -15.05 -2.61 14.57
N HIS A 37 -15.03 -3.86 14.07
CA HIS A 37 -13.84 -4.71 14.15
C HIS A 37 -12.66 -4.12 13.38
N LEU A 38 -12.91 -3.69 12.13
CA LEU A 38 -11.90 -3.03 11.31
C LEU A 38 -11.47 -1.69 11.90
N ARG A 39 -12.42 -0.91 12.44
CA ARG A 39 -12.14 0.37 13.13
C ARG A 39 -11.18 0.18 14.29
N LYS A 40 -11.38 -0.83 15.13
CA LYS A 40 -10.49 -1.16 16.26
C LYS A 40 -9.10 -1.56 15.78
N ALA A 41 -9.00 -2.38 14.73
CA ALA A 41 -7.71 -2.75 14.12
C ALA A 41 -6.97 -1.52 13.56
N VAL A 42 -7.68 -0.66 12.82
CA VAL A 42 -7.14 0.61 12.31
C VAL A 42 -6.70 1.53 13.46
N ALA A 43 -7.47 1.64 14.53
CA ALA A 43 -7.09 2.46 15.69
C ALA A 43 -5.76 1.98 16.30
N LYS A 44 -5.60 0.66 16.49
CA LYS A 44 -4.42 0.02 17.07
C LYS A 44 -3.17 0.09 16.18
N SER A 45 -3.30 0.33 14.88
CA SER A 45 -2.16 0.45 13.96
C SER A 45 -1.18 1.54 14.43
N LYS A 46 0.13 1.23 14.41
CA LYS A 46 1.18 2.11 14.94
C LYS A 46 1.52 3.24 13.96
N LYS A 47 1.47 2.97 12.66
CA LYS A 47 1.87 3.93 11.62
C LYS A 47 0.65 4.59 10.98
N CYS A 48 0.77 5.88 10.71
CA CYS A 48 -0.26 6.66 10.02
C CYS A 48 -0.06 6.74 8.50
N SER A 49 1.10 6.31 8.02
CA SER A 49 1.50 6.32 6.60
C SER A 49 2.21 5.02 6.25
N LEU A 50 2.44 4.83 4.95
CA LEU A 50 3.39 3.83 4.45
C LEU A 50 4.81 4.22 4.85
N GLU A 51 5.68 3.22 4.92
CA GLU A 51 7.11 3.39 5.17
C GLU A 51 7.90 3.14 3.90
N ALA A 52 8.80 4.05 3.55
CA ALA A 52 9.72 3.88 2.43
C ALA A 52 11.11 3.51 2.94
N PHE A 53 11.72 2.50 2.35
CA PHE A 53 13.11 2.12 2.57
C PHE A 53 13.79 1.82 1.23
N PHE A 54 15.11 1.64 1.26
CA PHE A 54 15.92 1.53 0.03
C PHE A 54 16.71 0.23 0.04
N THR A 55 16.82 -0.37 -1.15
CA THR A 55 17.77 -1.45 -1.42
C THR A 55 18.62 -1.09 -2.65
N TRP A 56 19.89 -1.49 -2.65
CA TRP A 56 20.80 -1.19 -3.76
C TRP A 56 20.72 -2.28 -4.82
N LYS A 57 20.58 -1.88 -6.09
CA LYS A 57 20.73 -2.83 -7.20
C LYS A 57 22.21 -3.02 -7.49
N THR A 58 22.82 -4.01 -6.82
CA THR A 58 24.26 -4.32 -6.94
C THR A 58 24.68 -4.78 -8.33
N HIS A 59 23.76 -5.37 -9.10
CA HIS A 59 24.01 -5.82 -10.47
C HIS A 59 23.96 -4.71 -11.54
N LYS A 60 23.72 -3.44 -11.17
CA LYS A 60 23.64 -2.33 -12.14
C LYS A 60 24.76 -1.33 -11.93
N THR A 61 25.37 -0.90 -13.03
CA THR A 61 26.34 0.19 -13.04
C THR A 61 25.77 1.43 -12.36
N GLY A 62 26.58 2.06 -11.50
CA GLY A 62 26.15 3.22 -10.71
C GLY A 62 25.33 2.89 -9.45
N LEU A 63 25.07 1.61 -9.15
CA LEU A 63 24.42 1.15 -7.91
C LEU A 63 23.16 1.94 -7.55
N PRO A 64 22.12 1.97 -8.41
CA PRO A 64 20.93 2.77 -8.16
C PRO A 64 20.13 2.25 -6.97
N ALA A 65 19.53 3.18 -6.21
CA ALA A 65 18.59 2.85 -5.14
C ALA A 65 17.27 2.38 -5.76
N ARG A 66 16.75 1.24 -5.30
CA ARG A 66 15.34 0.88 -5.46
C ARG A 66 14.63 1.29 -4.19
N VAL A 67 13.62 2.14 -4.35
CA VAL A 67 12.67 2.43 -3.28
C VAL A 67 11.74 1.24 -3.11
N ILE A 68 11.52 0.83 -1.88
CA ILE A 68 10.51 -0.16 -1.49
C ILE A 68 9.55 0.53 -0.53
N VAL A 69 8.26 0.35 -0.76
CA VAL A 69 7.18 0.88 0.08
C VAL A 69 6.53 -0.27 0.81
N SER A 70 6.35 -0.13 2.12
CA SER A 70 5.72 -1.13 2.97
C SER A 70 4.51 -0.53 3.70
N GLU A 71 3.40 -1.27 3.67
CA GLU A 71 2.22 -0.97 4.47
C GLU A 71 2.30 -1.56 5.89
N ARG A 72 3.35 -2.32 6.21
CA ARG A 72 3.46 -3.08 7.47
C ARG A 72 3.32 -2.17 8.70
N GLY A 73 2.28 -2.45 9.49
CA GLY A 73 1.96 -1.71 10.72
C GLY A 73 1.24 -0.38 10.49
N SER A 74 0.95 -0.02 9.24
CA SER A 74 0.08 1.10 8.89
C SER A 74 -1.39 0.70 8.94
N TRP A 75 -2.28 1.68 9.14
CA TRP A 75 -3.72 1.42 9.05
C TRP A 75 -4.16 0.99 7.64
N LEU A 76 -3.39 1.34 6.59
CA LEU A 76 -3.72 0.95 5.22
C LEU A 76 -3.72 -0.58 5.08
N ASN A 77 -2.80 -1.27 5.74
CA ASN A 77 -2.71 -2.74 5.74
C ASN A 77 -4.01 -3.41 6.24
N GLU A 78 -4.63 -2.84 7.29
CA GLU A 78 -5.87 -3.38 7.84
C GLU A 78 -7.02 -3.19 6.84
N VAL A 79 -7.11 -2.01 6.23
CA VAL A 79 -8.15 -1.67 5.25
C VAL A 79 -7.97 -2.45 3.95
N SER A 80 -6.75 -2.53 3.42
CA SER A 80 -6.42 -3.26 2.19
C SER A 80 -6.73 -4.75 2.35
N THR A 81 -6.33 -5.35 3.47
CA THR A 81 -6.64 -6.75 3.79
C THR A 81 -8.15 -6.99 3.89
N TYR A 82 -8.90 -6.09 4.54
CA TYR A 82 -10.36 -6.21 4.63
C TYR A 82 -11.03 -6.17 3.25
N LEU A 83 -10.63 -5.21 2.41
CA LEU A 83 -11.15 -5.08 1.05
C LEU A 83 -10.78 -6.31 0.21
N GLN A 84 -9.52 -6.74 0.26
CA GLN A 84 -9.05 -7.91 -0.47
C GLN A 84 -9.83 -9.17 -0.07
N ARG A 85 -10.06 -9.42 1.23
CA ARG A 85 -10.87 -10.56 1.69
C ARG A 85 -12.29 -10.54 1.13
N SER A 86 -12.86 -9.36 0.95
CA SER A 86 -14.20 -9.19 0.38
C SER A 86 -14.18 -9.43 -1.13
N LEU A 87 -13.22 -8.83 -1.83
CA LEU A 87 -13.06 -8.95 -3.27
C LEU A 87 -12.68 -10.37 -3.71
N SER A 88 -11.84 -11.07 -2.93
CA SER A 88 -11.42 -12.45 -3.23
C SER A 88 -12.55 -13.47 -3.18
N LYS A 89 -13.70 -13.12 -2.56
CA LYS A 89 -14.90 -13.97 -2.55
C LYS A 89 -15.78 -13.77 -3.78
N LEU A 90 -15.54 -12.71 -4.55
CA LEU A 90 -16.30 -12.44 -5.76
C LEU A 90 -15.86 -13.42 -6.84
N VAL A 91 -16.80 -14.23 -7.34
CA VAL A 91 -16.58 -15.05 -8.52
C VAL A 91 -16.77 -14.16 -9.74
N LEU A 92 -15.66 -13.79 -10.37
CA LEU A 92 -15.68 -13.02 -11.62
C LEU A 92 -15.76 -13.98 -12.80
N HIS A 93 -16.83 -13.87 -13.58
CA HIS A 93 -16.96 -14.54 -14.86
C HIS A 93 -16.53 -13.57 -15.97
N ASP A 94 -15.22 -13.39 -16.09
CA ASP A 94 -14.62 -12.52 -17.10
C ASP A 94 -13.74 -13.37 -18.03
N PRO A 95 -14.13 -13.53 -19.31
CA PRO A 95 -13.40 -14.34 -20.28
C PRO A 95 -12.03 -13.74 -20.65
N PHE A 96 -11.76 -12.49 -20.27
CA PHE A 96 -10.49 -11.80 -20.50
C PHE A 96 -9.66 -11.63 -19.22
N LEU A 97 -10.06 -12.27 -18.12
CA LEU A 97 -9.36 -12.15 -16.84
C LEU A 97 -7.99 -12.84 -16.88
N VAL A 98 -6.94 -12.03 -16.98
CA VAL A 98 -5.55 -12.45 -16.79
C VAL A 98 -5.21 -12.40 -15.31
N ARG A 99 -5.09 -13.55 -14.65
CA ARG A 99 -4.80 -13.63 -13.20
C ARG A 99 -3.31 -13.49 -12.90
N SER A 100 -2.48 -13.87 -13.85
CA SER A 100 -1.03 -13.88 -13.72
C SER A 100 -0.34 -13.67 -15.06
N SER A 101 0.92 -13.26 -15.05
CA SER A 101 1.73 -13.15 -16.26
C SER A 101 1.92 -14.49 -16.98
N THR A 102 1.74 -15.63 -16.29
CA THR A 102 1.77 -16.95 -16.91
C THR A 102 0.52 -17.28 -17.72
N ASP A 103 -0.61 -16.62 -17.45
CA ASP A 103 -1.83 -16.82 -18.24
C ASP A 103 -1.67 -16.19 -19.62
N TRP A 104 -0.89 -15.11 -19.72
CA TRP A 104 -0.55 -14.47 -20.98
C TRP A 104 0.27 -15.37 -21.92
N CYS A 105 1.21 -16.15 -21.38
CA CYS A 105 2.06 -17.04 -22.20
C CYS A 105 1.31 -18.26 -22.78
N LYS A 106 0.01 -18.41 -22.50
CA LYS A 106 -0.83 -19.52 -22.96
C LYS A 106 -1.88 -19.09 -23.99
N LEU A 107 -1.95 -17.80 -24.31
CA LEU A 107 -2.68 -17.22 -25.45
C LEU A 107 -1.75 -17.11 -26.65
#